data_AF-A0A917QJF2-F1
#
_entry.id   AF-A0A917QJF2-F1
#
_cell.length_a   1.000
_cell.length_b   1.000
_cell.length_c   1.000
_cell.angle_alpha   90.00
_cell.angle_beta   90.00
_cell.angle_gamma   90.00
#
_symmetry.space_group_name_H-M   'P 1'
#
loop_
_entity.id
_entity.type
_entity.pdbx_description
1 polymer ?
#
loop_
_entity_poly.entity_id
_entity_poly.type
_entity_poly.pdbx_seq_one_letter_code
_entity_poly.pdbx_strand_id
1 'polypeptide(L)'
;MLGVLDYADGLLCPTLRQDSLDSGGTRKGKLDSVRITQSARKHGVADVDILHAWDNALRLVEYEYSGEERVLVIGPDVAGRLLELVAVPVDGPSRIIHADRLRPKFHDYLR
;
A
#
# COMPACT_ATOMS: atom_id res chain seq x y z
N MET A 1 -0.29 24.80 13.15
CA MET A 1 -1.46 23.92 13.18
C MET A 1 -1.38 23.05 11.93
N LEU A 2 -0.81 21.85 12.03
CA LEU A 2 -0.57 20.98 10.87
C LEU A 2 -1.89 20.35 10.44
N GLY A 3 -2.33 20.69 9.23
CA GLY A 3 -3.54 20.18 8.60
C GLY A 3 -3.42 18.67 8.37
N VAL A 4 -4.38 17.94 8.92
CA VAL A 4 -4.64 16.54 8.59
C VAL A 4 -5.18 16.50 7.15
N LEU A 5 -4.32 16.17 6.19
CA LEU A 5 -4.76 15.96 4.80
C LEU A 5 -5.76 14.79 4.77
N ASP A 6 -6.95 15.12 4.28
CA ASP A 6 -8.04 14.22 3.96
C ASP A 6 -7.67 13.48 2.67
N TYR A 7 -7.53 12.15 2.74
CA TYR A 7 -6.98 11.30 1.68
C TYR A 7 -8.07 10.71 0.75
N ALA A 8 -9.27 11.29 0.75
CA ALA A 8 -10.46 10.60 0.23
C ALA A 8 -10.68 10.67 -1.30
N ASP A 9 -10.39 11.77 -2.01
CA ASP A 9 -11.14 12.04 -3.26
C ASP A 9 -10.35 12.43 -4.54
N GLY A 10 -9.09 12.01 -4.73
CA GLY A 10 -8.30 12.55 -5.86
C GLY A 10 -7.35 11.60 -6.62
N LEU A 11 -7.54 10.28 -6.59
CA LEU A 11 -6.66 9.34 -7.31
C LEU A 11 -7.03 9.20 -8.79
N LEU A 12 -6.84 10.26 -9.56
CA LEU A 12 -6.72 10.20 -11.01
C LEU A 12 -5.22 10.08 -11.32
N CYS A 13 -4.78 8.88 -11.69
CA CYS A 13 -3.37 8.52 -11.86
C CYS A 13 -3.00 8.51 -13.36
N PRO A 14 -2.21 9.45 -13.89
CA PRO A 14 -1.49 9.25 -15.13
C PRO A 14 -0.13 8.61 -14.82
N THR A 15 0.27 7.61 -15.61
CA THR A 15 1.56 6.89 -15.58
C THR A 15 1.76 5.86 -14.47
N LEU A 16 1.10 4.72 -14.64
CA LEU A 16 1.41 3.46 -13.95
C LEU A 16 2.50 2.73 -14.73
N ARG A 17 3.65 2.46 -14.10
CA ARG A 17 4.67 1.56 -14.66
C ARG A 17 4.43 0.17 -14.07
N GLN A 18 3.79 -0.69 -14.85
CA GLN A 18 3.65 -2.12 -14.51
C GLN A 18 4.88 -2.83 -15.07
N ASP A 19 5.97 -2.84 -14.32
CA ASP A 19 7.06 -3.74 -14.67
C ASP A 19 6.61 -5.18 -14.36
N SER A 20 6.64 -6.01 -15.41
CA SER A 20 6.14 -7.38 -15.47
C SER A 20 6.63 -8.22 -14.29
N LEU A 21 5.68 -8.81 -13.56
CA LEU A 21 5.94 -9.91 -12.63
C LEU A 21 6.23 -11.18 -13.43
N ASP A 22 7.37 -11.22 -14.11
CA ASP A 22 7.83 -12.41 -14.80
C ASP A 22 8.45 -13.41 -13.81
N SER A 23 8.11 -14.67 -14.04
CA SER A 23 8.54 -15.88 -13.34
C SER A 23 10.06 -15.92 -13.09
N GLY A 24 10.48 -15.60 -11.87
CA GLY A 24 11.88 -15.65 -11.45
C GLY A 24 12.12 -14.86 -10.17
N GLY A 25 11.76 -15.44 -9.03
CA GLY A 25 11.81 -14.77 -7.73
C GLY A 25 13.20 -14.20 -7.40
N THR A 26 13.29 -12.87 -7.25
CA THR A 26 14.39 -12.07 -6.67
C THR A 26 13.89 -10.60 -6.73
N ARG A 27 13.47 -9.85 -5.70
CA ARG A 27 13.62 -9.88 -4.24
C ARG A 27 12.35 -9.28 -3.61
N LYS A 28 11.40 -10.09 -3.13
CA LYS A 28 10.71 -9.72 -1.87
C LYS A 28 11.68 -10.01 -0.72
N GLY A 29 12.89 -9.47 -0.84
CA GLY A 29 14.06 -9.90 -0.12
C GLY A 29 14.02 -9.25 1.24
N LYS A 30 13.42 -9.93 2.21
CA LYS A 30 13.52 -9.57 3.63
C LYS A 30 13.01 -8.14 3.88
N LEU A 31 11.68 -8.00 3.73
CA LEU A 31 10.86 -6.82 4.06
C LEU A 31 11.65 -5.76 4.81
N ASP A 32 12.01 -4.68 4.11
CA ASP A 32 12.46 -3.46 4.78
C ASP A 32 11.50 -3.22 5.94
N SER A 33 12.05 -3.04 7.13
CA SER A 33 11.24 -2.80 8.34
C SER A 33 10.14 -1.80 8.00
N VAL A 34 8.89 -2.03 8.41
CA VAL A 34 7.80 -1.14 8.03
C VAL A 34 7.34 -0.33 9.24
N ARG A 35 7.01 0.95 9.05
CA ARG A 35 6.46 1.81 10.09
C ARG A 35 5.03 2.21 9.76
N ILE A 36 4.10 1.85 10.65
CA ILE A 36 2.68 2.23 10.53
C ILE A 36 2.46 3.61 11.14
N THR A 37 2.05 4.58 10.32
CA THR A 37 1.76 5.95 10.79
C THR A 37 0.40 6.03 11.49
N GLN A 38 0.14 7.14 12.19
CA GLN A 38 -1.18 7.38 12.77
C GLN A 38 -2.29 7.49 11.71
N SER A 39 -1.97 8.01 10.52
CA SER A 39 -2.96 8.16 9.43
C SER A 39 -3.45 6.82 8.90
N ALA A 40 -2.59 5.80 8.85
CA ALA A 40 -2.98 4.46 8.42
C ALA A 40 -4.04 3.81 9.32
N ARG A 41 -4.15 4.25 10.58
CA ARG A 41 -5.10 3.70 11.56
C ARG A 41 -6.48 4.36 11.48
N LYS A 42 -6.66 5.41 10.67
CA LYS A 42 -7.91 6.20 10.62
C LYS A 42 -9.14 5.37 10.26
N HIS A 43 -8.98 4.29 9.50
CA HIS A 43 -10.08 3.41 9.07
C HIS A 43 -10.29 2.19 9.98
N GLY A 44 -9.66 2.16 11.16
CA GLY A 44 -9.86 1.10 12.15
C GLY A 44 -9.24 -0.26 11.77
N VAL A 45 -8.31 -0.28 10.83
CA VAL A 45 -7.52 -1.48 10.51
C VAL A 45 -6.47 -1.68 11.60
N ALA A 46 -6.42 -2.88 12.17
CA ALA A 46 -5.46 -3.20 13.22
C ALA A 46 -4.03 -3.32 12.67
N ASP A 47 -3.03 -2.94 13.46
CA ASP A 47 -1.62 -3.02 13.04
C ASP A 47 -1.22 -4.43 12.59
N VAL A 48 -1.73 -5.47 13.26
CA VAL A 48 -1.48 -6.87 12.88
C VAL A 48 -2.00 -7.21 11.48
N ASP A 49 -3.14 -6.65 11.09
CA ASP A 49 -3.74 -6.86 9.78
C ASP A 49 -2.96 -6.10 8.70
N ILE A 50 -2.49 -4.88 9.01
CA ILE A 50 -1.63 -4.08 8.13
C ILE A 50 -0.31 -4.81 7.85
N LEU A 51 0.34 -5.31 8.91
CA LEU A 51 1.58 -6.07 8.78
C LEU A 51 1.34 -7.36 7.99
N HIS A 52 0.24 -8.07 8.27
CA HIS A 52 -0.10 -9.29 7.53
C HIS A 52 -0.30 -9.02 6.04
N ALA A 53 -1.02 -7.96 5.67
CA ALA A 53 -1.24 -7.57 4.29
C ALA A 53 0.04 -7.12 3.57
N TRP A 54 0.95 -6.45 4.27
CA TRP A 54 2.27 -6.09 3.75
C TRP A 54 3.12 -7.34 3.48
N ASP A 55 3.24 -8.23 4.48
CA ASP A 55 4.04 -9.44 4.40
C ASP A 55 3.50 -10.42 3.34
N ASN A 56 2.18 -10.44 3.14
CA ASN A 56 1.47 -11.32 2.20
C ASN A 56 0.91 -10.57 0.98
N ALA A 57 1.51 -9.43 0.62
CA ALA A 57 1.11 -8.65 -0.54
C ALA A 57 0.98 -9.52 -1.80
N LEU A 58 -0.20 -9.46 -2.42
CA LEU A 58 -0.56 -10.12 -3.68
C LEU A 58 -0.20 -9.24 -4.88
N ARG A 59 -0.29 -7.90 -4.71
CA ARG A 59 0.06 -6.93 -5.73
C ARG A 59 0.75 -5.72 -5.13
N LEU A 60 1.73 -5.22 -5.87
CA LEU A 60 2.40 -3.95 -5.65
C LEU A 60 2.23 -3.12 -6.92
N VAL A 61 1.83 -1.86 -6.77
CA VAL A 61 1.67 -0.92 -7.89
C VAL A 61 2.33 0.38 -7.50
N GLU A 62 3.40 0.74 -8.21
CA GLU A 62 4.13 1.99 -8.02
C GLU A 62 3.43 3.11 -8.79
N TYR A 63 3.35 4.28 -8.17
CA TYR A 63 2.78 5.48 -8.78
C TYR A 63 3.34 6.75 -8.12
N GLU A 64 3.32 7.84 -8.86
CA GLU A 64 3.64 9.16 -8.34
C GLU A 64 2.36 9.90 -7.94
N TYR A 65 2.37 10.56 -6.78
CA TYR A 65 1.31 11.46 -6.37
C TYR A 65 1.89 12.74 -5.80
N SER A 66 1.59 13.88 -6.45
CA SER A 66 2.07 15.19 -6.03
C SER A 66 3.61 15.27 -5.91
N GLY A 67 4.33 14.62 -6.84
CA GLY A 67 5.80 14.60 -6.84
C GLY A 67 6.42 13.64 -5.82
N GLU A 68 5.63 12.80 -5.16
CA GLU A 68 6.09 11.81 -4.20
C GLU A 68 5.79 10.40 -4.71
N GLU A 69 6.80 9.52 -4.71
CA GLU A 69 6.64 8.11 -5.06
C GLU A 69 5.84 7.36 -3.99
N ARG A 70 4.95 6.48 -4.44
CA ARG A 70 4.08 5.68 -3.60
C ARG A 70 3.91 4.28 -4.15
N VAL A 71 3.59 3.37 -3.25
CA VAL A 71 3.26 1.99 -3.60
C VAL A 71 1.87 1.67 -3.05
N LEU A 72 0.95 1.34 -3.94
CA LEU A 72 -0.31 0.68 -3.57
C LEU A 72 0.02 -0.79 -3.33
N VAL A 73 -0.32 -1.27 -2.15
CA VAL A 73 -0.16 -2.67 -1.76
C VAL A 73 -1.55 -3.27 -1.59
N ILE A 74 -1.80 -4.39 -2.26
CA ILE A 74 -3.02 -5.19 -2.05
C ILE A 74 -2.61 -6.50 -1.42
N GLY A 75 -3.17 -6.80 -0.26
CA GLY A 75 -2.87 -8.01 0.49
C GLY A 75 -4.01 -8.40 1.43
N PRO A 76 -4.08 -9.67 1.86
CA PRO A 76 -5.08 -10.12 2.83
C PRO A 76 -4.74 -9.64 4.24
N ASP A 77 -5.74 -9.44 5.09
CA ASP A 77 -5.56 -9.44 6.53
C ASP A 77 -5.44 -10.86 7.10
N VAL A 78 -5.31 -11.00 8.43
CA VAL A 78 -5.17 -12.32 9.07
C VAL A 78 -6.38 -13.24 8.86
N ALA A 79 -7.54 -12.69 8.48
CA ALA A 79 -8.77 -13.43 8.19
C ALA A 79 -8.99 -13.66 6.68
N GLY A 80 -8.06 -13.22 5.83
CA GLY A 80 -8.15 -13.36 4.38
C GLY A 80 -8.98 -12.27 3.67
N ARG A 81 -9.44 -11.22 4.38
CA ARG A 81 -10.13 -10.10 3.74
C ARG A 81 -9.11 -9.20 3.07
N LEU A 82 -9.35 -8.80 1.83
CA LEU A 82 -8.42 -7.96 1.10
C LEU A 82 -8.41 -6.52 1.63
N LEU A 83 -7.20 -6.02 1.86
CA LEU A 83 -6.90 -4.65 2.24
C LEU A 83 -6.19 -3.92 1.10
N GLU A 84 -6.40 -2.61 1.05
CA GLU A 84 -5.56 -1.67 0.32
C GLU A 84 -4.65 -0.94 1.32
N LEU A 85 -3.35 -0.89 1.06
CA LEU A 85 -2.39 -0.07 1.80
C LEU A 85 -1.73 0.91 0.85
N VAL A 86 -1.34 2.08 1.35
CA VAL A 86 -0.42 2.98 0.64
C VAL A 86 0.86 3.11 1.45
N ALA A 87 1.97 2.75 0.82
CA ALA A 87 3.31 2.91 1.37
C ALA A 87 4.05 4.06 0.66
N VAL A 88 4.85 4.80 1.42
CA VAL A 88 5.87 5.71 0.88
C VAL A 88 7.23 5.07 1.10
N PRO A 89 7.98 4.73 0.04
CA PRO A 89 9.36 4.30 0.16
C PRO A 89 10.21 5.49 0.60
N VAL A 90 11.06 5.27 1.60
CA VAL A 90 11.98 6.29 2.12
C VAL A 90 13.32 5.63 2.39
N ASP A 91 14.37 6.44 2.59
CA ASP A 91 15.68 5.94 3.05
C ASP A 91 15.56 5.41 4.49
N GLY A 92 15.13 4.16 4.64
CA GLY A 92 14.82 3.52 5.92
C GLY A 92 13.54 2.68 5.84
N PRO A 93 12.81 2.51 6.96
CA PRO A 93 11.59 1.72 6.94
C PRO A 93 10.50 2.34 6.07
N SER A 94 9.94 1.57 5.14
CA SER A 94 8.75 1.97 4.38
C SER A 94 7.65 2.43 5.33
N ARG A 95 6.97 3.53 4.97
CA ARG A 95 5.93 4.12 5.82
C ARG A 95 4.56 3.78 5.28
N ILE A 96 3.78 2.99 6.02
CA ILE A 96 2.36 2.81 5.68
C ILE A 96 1.61 4.04 6.16
N ILE A 97 1.06 4.79 5.19
CA ILE A 97 0.37 6.05 5.42
C ILE A 97 -1.15 5.94 5.30
N HIS A 98 -1.64 4.85 4.70
CA HIS A 98 -3.06 4.52 4.54
C HIS A 98 -3.27 3.02 4.64
N ALA A 99 -4.36 2.60 5.27
CA ALA A 99 -4.85 1.23 5.26
C ALA A 99 -6.38 1.25 5.31
N ASP A 100 -7.02 0.49 4.43
CA ASP A 100 -8.48 0.32 4.40
C ASP A 100 -8.84 -1.05 3.79
N ARG A 101 -10.12 -1.41 3.82
CA ARG A 101 -10.65 -2.52 3.01
C ARG A 101 -10.45 -2.21 1.54
N LEU A 102 -10.09 -3.24 0.76
CA LEU A 102 -9.89 -3.09 -0.67
C LEU A 102 -11.17 -2.51 -1.33
N ARG A 103 -11.04 -1.33 -1.93
CA ARG A 103 -12.15 -0.68 -2.62
C ARG A 103 -12.35 -1.26 -4.03
N PRO A 104 -13.60 -1.32 -4.54
CA PRO A 104 -13.89 -1.87 -5.87
C PRO A 104 -13.08 -1.27 -7.02
N LYS A 105 -12.71 0.01 -6.94
CA LYS A 105 -11.91 0.72 -7.95
C LYS A 105 -10.50 0.11 -8.17
N PHE A 106 -10.01 -0.70 -7.23
CA PHE A 106 -8.70 -1.33 -7.31
C PHE A 106 -8.75 -2.82 -7.67
N HIS A 107 -9.95 -3.39 -7.86
CA HIS A 107 -10.09 -4.80 -8.25
C HIS A 107 -9.42 -5.11 -9.60
N ASP A 108 -9.30 -4.11 -10.47
CA ASP A 108 -8.67 -4.28 -11.79
C ASP A 108 -7.17 -4.62 -11.70
N TYR A 109 -6.52 -4.33 -10.56
CA TYR A 109 -5.13 -4.72 -10.30
C TYR A 109 -4.95 -6.20 -9.89
N LEU A 110 -6.05 -6.94 -9.69
CA LEU A 110 -6.05 -8.36 -9.34
C LEU A 110 -6.24 -9.29 -10.55
N ARG A 111 -6.30 -8.72 -11.76
CA ARG A 111 -6.50 -9.47 -13.01
C ARG A 111 -5.20 -10.06 -13.55
#